data_AF-A0A269YZU3-F1
#
_entry.id   AF-A0A269YZU3-F1
#
_cell.length_a   1.000
_cell.length_b   1.000
_cell.length_c   1.000
_cell.angle_alpha   90.00
_cell.angle_beta   90.00
_cell.angle_gamma   90.00
#
_symmetry.space_group_name_H-M   'P 1'
#
loop_
_entity.id
_entity.type
_entity.pdbx_description
1 polymer ?
#
loop_
_entity_poly.entity_id
_entity_poly.type
_entity_poly.pdbx_seq_one_letter_code
_entity_poly.pdbx_strand_id
1 'polypeptide(L)' 'MNPILEIEHGQGYIAKIETHSFVDGEGVRCSVYVSGCPFQCLDCYNKAAQHFKYGEPFTEKILQEIISYC' A
#
# COMPACT_ATOMS: atom_id res chain seq x y z
N MET A 1 -4.88 -22.13 -14.10
CA MET A 1 -4.93 -21.72 -12.67
C MET A 1 -5.70 -20.43 -12.62
N ASN A 2 -6.89 -20.43 -12.01
CA ASN A 2 -7.73 -19.23 -11.93
C ASN A 2 -7.16 -18.30 -10.86
N PRO A 3 -6.83 -17.04 -11.15
CA PRO A 3 -6.50 -16.09 -10.10
C PRO A 3 -7.73 -15.89 -9.21
N ILE A 4 -7.52 -15.93 -7.88
CA ILE A 4 -8.59 -15.79 -6.88
C ILE A 4 -9.27 -14.41 -6.96
N LEU A 5 -8.63 -13.43 -7.61
CA LEU A 5 -9.12 -12.06 -7.80
C LEU A 5 -8.72 -11.56 -9.21
N GLU A 6 -9.70 -11.27 -10.06
CA GLU A 6 -9.51 -10.59 -11.37
C GLU A 6 -9.35 -9.07 -11.17
N ILE A 7 -8.34 -8.63 -10.41
CA ILE A 7 -8.05 -7.21 -10.22
C ILE A 7 -6.97 -6.79 -11.24
N GLU A 8 -7.41 -6.27 -12.38
CA GLU A 8 -6.50 -5.68 -13.39
C GLU A 8 -6.12 -4.22 -13.07
N HIS A 9 -6.97 -3.50 -12.33
CA HIS A 9 -6.80 -2.08 -12.00
C HIS A 9 -7.10 -1.83 -10.53
N GLY A 10 -6.09 -1.41 -9.76
CA GLY A 10 -6.27 -0.94 -8.38
C GLY A 10 -7.02 0.40 -8.32
N GLN A 11 -7.56 0.77 -7.16
CA GLN A 11 -8.33 2.02 -6.99
C GLN A 11 -7.45 3.28 -6.98
N GLY A 12 -6.12 3.13 -6.99
CA GLY A 12 -5.18 4.25 -7.07
C GLY A 12 -5.11 5.08 -5.80
N TYR A 13 -5.13 4.44 -4.62
CA TYR A 13 -4.99 5.11 -3.32
C TYR A 13 -3.81 4.53 -2.54
N ILE A 14 -3.07 5.40 -1.85
CA ILE A 14 -1.97 5.06 -0.94
C ILE A 14 -2.41 5.35 0.49
N ALA A 15 -2.19 4.37 1.36
CA ALA A 15 -2.51 4.46 2.79
C ALA A 15 -1.39 5.14 3.58
N LYS A 16 -0.12 4.82 3.26
CA LYS A 16 1.05 5.34 3.98
C LYS A 16 2.33 5.14 3.15
N ILE A 17 3.29 6.03 3.32
CA ILE A 17 4.69 5.85 2.93
C ILE A 17 5.53 5.87 4.22
N GLU A 18 6.35 4.85 4.42
CA GLU A 18 7.31 4.75 5.53
C GLU A 18 8.72 4.75 4.95
N THR A 19 9.43 5.86 5.08
CA THR A 19 10.70 6.09 4.36
C THR A 19 11.87 5.30 4.94
N HIS A 20 11.78 4.91 6.21
CA HIS A 20 12.85 4.21 6.93
C HIS A 20 12.27 3.02 7.73
N SER A 21 11.63 2.09 7.05
CA SER A 21 11.15 0.87 7.68
C SER A 21 12.30 -0.08 7.99
N PHE A 22 12.31 -0.59 9.23
CA PHE A 22 13.21 -1.64 9.72
C PHE A 22 12.52 -2.99 9.86
N VAL A 23 11.21 -3.05 9.58
CA VAL A 23 10.36 -4.22 9.86
C VAL A 23 9.75 -4.84 8.60
N ASP A 24 9.88 -4.17 7.45
CA ASP A 24 9.31 -4.61 6.17
C ASP A 24 10.31 -5.35 5.26
N GLY A 25 11.39 -5.88 5.84
CA GLY A 25 12.40 -6.65 5.11
C GLY A 25 13.81 -6.43 5.65
N GLU A 26 14.79 -7.07 5.03
CA GLU A 26 16.21 -6.93 5.40
C GLU A 26 16.72 -5.53 5.07
N GLY A 27 17.43 -4.90 6.02
CA GLY A 27 17.98 -3.55 5.88
C GLY A 27 16.95 -2.45 6.15
N VAL A 28 17.26 -1.22 5.74
CA VAL A 28 16.34 -0.08 5.82
C VAL A 28 15.62 0.06 4.48
N ARG A 29 14.29 0.15 4.51
CA ARG A 29 13.45 0.17 3.30
C ARG A 29 12.54 1.40 3.28
N CYS A 30 12.34 1.94 2.07
CA CYS A 30 11.19 2.78 1.78
C CYS A 30 9.99 1.86 1.46
N SER A 31 9.02 1.79 2.37
CA SER A 31 7.83 0.95 2.26
C SER A 31 6.62 1.77 1.84
N VAL A 32 5.93 1.34 0.78
CA VAL A 32 4.69 1.96 0.31
C VAL A 32 3.52 1.03 0.60
N TYR A 33 2.56 1.51 1.39
CA TYR A 33 1.35 0.78 1.73
C TYR A 33 0.19 1.28 0.88
N VAL A 34 -0.40 0.40 0.07
CA VAL A 34 -1.56 0.69 -0.79
C VAL A 34 -2.88 0.41 -0.07
N SER A 35 -3.97 1.00 -0.59
CA SER A 35 -5.31 0.83 -0.03
C SER A 35 -6.13 -0.22 -0.78
N GLY A 36 -6.85 -1.05 -0.03
CA GLY A 36 -7.76 -2.08 -0.52
C GLY A 36 -7.31 -3.49 -0.15
N CYS A 37 -8.11 -4.16 0.70
CA CYS A 37 -7.90 -5.56 1.05
C CYS A 37 -9.25 -6.24 1.31
N PRO A 38 -9.65 -7.25 0.52
CA PRO A 38 -10.97 -7.87 0.64
C PRO A 38 -11.07 -8.89 1.79
N PHE A 39 -9.94 -9.28 2.39
CA PHE A 39 -9.87 -10.41 3.31
C PHE A 39 -10.47 -10.15 4.70
N GLN A 40 -10.63 -8.88 5.11
CA GLN A 40 -11.27 -8.49 6.38
C GLN A 40 -10.81 -9.32 7.60
N CYS A 41 -9.50 -9.53 7.73
CA CYS A 41 -8.95 -10.35 8.82
C CYS A 41 -9.35 -9.78 10.20
N LEU A 42 -9.71 -10.65 11.15
CA LEU A 42 -10.23 -10.29 12.47
C LEU A 42 -9.34 -9.28 13.22
N ASP A 43 -8.03 -9.58 13.28
CA ASP A 43 -7.02 -8.77 13.96
C ASP A 43 -6.05 -8.11 12.97
N CYS A 44 -6.60 -7.56 11.88
CA CYS A 44 -5.77 -6.87 10.90
C CYS A 44 -5.13 -5.62 11.50
N TYR A 45 -3.79 -5.60 11.55
CA TYR A 45 -3.01 -4.44 11.96
C TYR A 45 -3.34 -3.19 11.12
N ASN A 46 -3.50 -3.36 9.81
CA ASN A 46 -3.81 -2.29 8.86
C ASN A 46 -5.31 -2.19 8.55
N LYS A 47 -6.18 -2.29 9.57
CA LYS A 47 -7.64 -2.34 9.40
C LYS A 47 -8.21 -1.20 8.56
N ALA A 48 -7.70 0.02 8.74
CA ALA A 48 -8.17 1.18 7.98
C ALA A 48 -7.85 1.07 6.47
N ALA A 49 -6.68 0.53 6.12
CA ALA A 49 -6.24 0.33 4.74
C ALA A 49 -7.00 -0.79 4.02
N GLN A 50 -7.84 -1.57 4.72
CA GLN A 50 -8.77 -2.49 4.05
C GLN A 50 -9.78 -1.74 3.18
N HIS A 51 -10.13 -0.50 3.55
CA HIS A 51 -10.99 0.34 2.73
C HIS A 51 -10.25 0.81 1.47
N PHE A 52 -10.81 0.51 0.31
CA PHE A 52 -10.17 0.71 -1.00
C PHE A 52 -9.83 2.16 -1.37
N LYS A 53 -10.42 3.14 -0.68
CA LYS A 53 -10.13 4.57 -0.85
C LYS A 53 -9.57 5.23 0.42
N TYR A 54 -9.00 4.45 1.32
CA TYR A 54 -8.32 4.98 2.50
C TYR A 54 -7.04 5.73 2.12
N GLY A 55 -6.66 6.74 2.90
CA GLY A 55 -5.49 7.58 2.60
C GLY A 55 -5.76 8.55 1.44
N GLU A 56 -4.80 8.67 0.52
CA GLU A 56 -4.79 9.71 -0.51
C GLU A 56 -4.73 9.12 -1.93
N PRO A 57 -5.33 9.79 -2.94
CA PRO A 57 -5.17 9.39 -4.34
C PRO A 57 -3.70 9.41 -4.75
N PHE A 58 -3.27 8.36 -5.44
CA PHE A 58 -1.94 8.27 -6.02
C PHE A 58 -1.79 9.29 -7.15
N THR A 59 -0.66 9.99 -7.16
CA THR A 59 -0.34 11.01 -8.16
C THR A 59 1.10 10.87 -8.61
N GLU A 60 1.42 11.45 -9.77
CA GLU A 60 2.80 11.53 -10.25
C GLU A 60 3.74 12.21 -9.23
N LYS A 61 3.25 13.21 -8.49
CA LYS A 61 4.02 13.85 -7.43
C LYS A 61 4.43 12.85 -6.34
N ILE A 62 3.49 12.00 -5.92
CA ILE A 62 3.76 10.97 -4.90
C ILE A 62 4.75 9.93 -5.45
N LEU A 63 4.65 9.55 -6.72
CA LEU A 63 5.63 8.68 -7.35
C LEU A 63 7.05 9.29 -7.29
N GLN A 64 7.20 10.55 -7.66
CA GLN A 64 8.49 11.25 -7.62
C GLN A 64 9.04 11.35 -6.19
N GLU A 65 8.17 11.58 -5.20
CA GLU A 65 8.53 11.59 -3.79
C GLU A 65 9.06 10.22 -3.34
N ILE A 66 8.35 9.12 -3.65
CA ILE A 66 8.79 7.75 -3.32
C ILE A 66 10.17 7.46 -3.94
N ILE A 67 10.36 7.81 -5.20
CA ILE A 67 11.64 7.59 -5.91
C ILE A 67 12.77 8.40 -5.26
N SER A 68 12.50 9.59 -4.74
CA SER A 68 13.54 10.42 -4.10
C SER A 68 14.10 9.85 -2.80
N TYR A 69 13.40 8.89 -2.19
CA TYR A 69 13.83 8.19 -0.97
C TYR A 69 14.59 6.87 -1.25
N CYS A 70 14.74 6.50 -2.52
CA CYS A 70 15.46 5.31 -2.98
C CYS A 70 16.82 5.69 -3.59
#